data_AF-A0A1F9DRS7-F1
#
_entry.id   AF-A0A1F9DRS7-F1
#
_cell.length_a   1.000
_cell.length_b   1.000
_cell.length_c   1.000
_cell.angle_alpha   90.00
_cell.angle_beta   90.00
_cell.angle_gamma   90.00
#
_symmetry.space_group_name_H-M   'P 1'
#
loop_
_entity.id
_entity.type
_entity.pdbx_description
1 polymer ?
#
loop_
_entity_poly.entity_id
_entity_poly.type
_entity_poly.pdbx_seq_one_letter_code
_entity_poly.pdbx_strand_id
1 'polypeptide(L)'
;MSLLHIISRGCLGWFIVCAIIFASFTGCERMGGSADDVKLTVHDPRGQPSGLYGRSGAAGADMLANRNPDTQPLISRDELLQVRMAPRLESLDNKTIYLVDVGFAGGTEFFEEMQKWFSENMPSVKTVLSPKPDRNPFVDSPEFWLLLKQKADGVVFGVGG
;
A
#
# COMPACT_ATOMS: atom_id res chain seq x y z
N MET A 1 -54.83 -35.48 -45.78
CA MET A 1 -54.91 -34.02 -45.57
C MET A 1 -55.94 -33.82 -44.46
N SER A 2 -55.73 -33.27 -43.27
CA SER A 2 -54.77 -32.29 -42.70
C SER A 2 -54.77 -32.51 -41.17
N LEU A 3 -53.64 -32.77 -40.49
CA LEU A 3 -52.73 -31.80 -39.82
C LEU A 3 -53.25 -31.22 -38.49
N LEU A 4 -52.93 -31.85 -37.36
CA LEU A 4 -52.30 -31.22 -36.18
C LEU A 4 -52.09 -32.25 -35.05
N HIS A 5 -50.82 -32.60 -34.90
CA HIS A 5 -50.20 -33.46 -33.91
C HIS A 5 -49.88 -32.66 -32.63
N ILE A 6 -49.75 -33.39 -31.51
CA ILE A 6 -48.77 -33.16 -30.43
C ILE A 6 -48.94 -31.87 -29.61
N ILE A 7 -49.22 -32.01 -28.31
CA ILE A 7 -48.32 -31.56 -27.24
C ILE A 7 -48.66 -32.33 -25.96
N SER A 8 -47.72 -33.21 -25.65
CA SER A 8 -47.62 -34.09 -24.50
C SER A 8 -47.04 -33.34 -23.29
N ARG A 9 -47.68 -33.48 -22.12
CA ARG A 9 -47.06 -33.75 -20.79
C ARG A 9 -45.78 -32.99 -20.40
N GLY A 10 -45.66 -31.70 -20.70
CA GLY A 10 -44.42 -30.93 -20.49
C GLY A 10 -44.42 -29.85 -19.38
N CYS A 11 -45.54 -29.56 -18.71
CA CYS A 11 -45.65 -28.33 -17.90
C CYS A 11 -45.60 -28.49 -16.37
N LEU A 12 -45.50 -29.71 -15.83
CA LEU A 12 -45.57 -29.91 -14.36
C LEU A 12 -44.20 -30.00 -13.66
N GLY A 13 -43.10 -30.16 -14.41
CA GLY A 13 -41.76 -30.35 -13.85
C GLY A 13 -40.99 -29.07 -13.53
N TRP A 14 -41.40 -27.91 -14.05
CA TRP A 14 -40.56 -26.70 -13.97
C TRP A 14 -40.83 -25.81 -12.75
N PHE A 15 -41.96 -25.99 -12.07
CA PHE A 15 -42.31 -25.17 -10.90
C PHE A 15 -41.65 -25.62 -9.59
N ILE A 16 -41.20 -26.88 -9.49
CA ILE A 16 -40.61 -27.42 -8.25
C ILE A 16 -39.11 -27.07 -8.13
N VAL A 17 -38.41 -26.90 -9.25
CA VAL A 17 -36.97 -26.57 -9.25
C VAL A 17 -36.71 -25.10 -8.87
N CYS A 18 -37.61 -24.17 -9.23
CA CYS A 18 -37.46 -22.75 -8.86
C CYS A 18 -37.66 -22.48 -7.35
N ALA A 19 -38.41 -23.32 -6.63
CA ALA A 19 -38.65 -23.12 -5.20
C ALA A 19 -37.47 -23.55 -4.31
N ILE A 20 -36.59 -24.45 -4.79
CA ILE A 20 -35.43 -24.93 -4.03
C ILE A 20 -34.23 -23.96 -4.18
N ILE A 21 -34.20 -23.13 -5.22
CA ILE A 21 -33.12 -22.16 -5.44
C ILE A 21 -33.28 -20.90 -4.56
N PHE A 22 -34.48 -20.62 -4.03
CA PHE A 22 -34.74 -19.41 -3.23
C PHE A 22 -34.55 -19.57 -1.71
N ALA A 23 -34.38 -20.79 -1.20
CA ALA A 23 -34.36 -21.04 0.25
C ALA A 23 -32.95 -21.18 0.87
N SER A 24 -31.87 -20.99 0.09
CA SER A 24 -30.49 -21.06 0.62
C SER A 24 -29.90 -19.71 0.98
N PHE A 25 -30.70 -18.63 0.99
CA PHE A 25 -30.21 -17.26 1.21
C PHE A 25 -30.41 -16.73 2.64
N THR A 26 -30.76 -17.58 3.61
CA THR A 26 -30.91 -17.17 5.01
C THR A 26 -30.03 -18.05 5.90
N GLY A 27 -28.94 -17.45 6.39
CA GLY A 27 -28.20 -17.99 7.53
C GLY A 27 -26.73 -18.32 7.26
N CYS A 28 -25.90 -17.29 7.13
CA CYS A 28 -24.54 -17.34 7.68
C CYS A 28 -24.08 -15.89 7.91
N GLU A 29 -24.41 -15.34 9.07
CA GLU A 29 -23.75 -14.14 9.58
C GLU A 29 -22.28 -14.49 9.80
N ARG A 30 -21.43 -14.21 8.79
CA ARG A 30 -20.01 -14.07 9.01
C ARG A 30 -19.83 -12.83 9.88
N MET A 31 -19.38 -13.03 11.11
CA MET A 31 -18.72 -12.00 11.91
C MET A 31 -17.41 -11.61 11.19
N GLY A 32 -17.55 -10.83 10.13
CA GLY A 32 -16.46 -10.13 9.47
C GLY A 32 -16.19 -8.89 10.30
N GLY A 33 -15.12 -8.91 11.09
CA GLY A 33 -14.55 -7.69 11.61
C GLY A 33 -14.27 -6.76 10.44
N SER A 34 -14.91 -5.59 10.44
CA SER A 34 -14.56 -4.47 9.55
C SER A 34 -13.14 -4.06 9.89
N ALA A 35 -12.17 -4.67 9.22
CA ALA A 35 -10.88 -4.06 9.04
C ALA A 35 -11.13 -2.92 8.07
N ASP A 36 -11.48 -1.77 8.65
CA ASP A 36 -11.65 -0.53 7.94
C ASP A 36 -10.49 -0.34 6.96
N ASP A 37 -10.83 0.22 5.80
CA ASP A 37 -9.96 0.67 4.71
C ASP A 37 -8.86 1.64 5.24
N VAL A 38 -7.91 1.12 6.03
CA VAL A 38 -6.76 1.90 6.51
C VAL A 38 -5.74 1.92 5.39
N LYS A 39 -6.10 2.66 4.36
CA LYS A 39 -5.21 3.10 3.30
C LYS A 39 -4.01 3.79 3.93
N LEU A 40 -2.81 3.32 3.58
CA LEU A 40 -1.54 3.77 4.13
C LEU A 40 -1.53 5.30 4.23
N THR A 41 -1.58 5.83 5.46
CA THR A 41 -1.48 7.28 5.64
C THR A 41 -0.02 7.64 5.43
N VAL A 42 0.33 7.98 4.19
CA VAL A 42 1.57 8.68 3.90
C VAL A 42 1.46 10.00 4.65
N HIS A 43 2.11 10.06 5.81
CA HIS A 43 2.59 11.29 6.41
C HIS A 43 3.65 11.81 5.45
N ASP A 44 3.16 12.43 4.37
CA ASP A 44 3.85 13.56 3.78
C ASP A 44 4.31 14.41 4.98
N PRO A 45 5.57 14.86 5.05
CA PRO A 45 6.03 15.68 6.16
C PRO A 45 5.36 17.08 6.08
N ARG A 46 4.02 17.12 6.05
CA ARG A 46 3.17 18.22 6.48
C ARG A 46 3.37 18.33 7.99
N GLY A 47 4.52 18.88 8.34
CA GLY A 47 5.08 18.82 9.68
C GLY A 47 6.61 18.75 9.75
N GLN A 48 7.36 18.55 8.65
CA GLN A 48 8.68 19.17 8.57
C GLN A 48 8.47 20.52 7.91
N PRO A 49 8.43 21.62 8.67
CA PRO A 49 8.56 22.91 8.05
C PRO A 49 9.88 22.88 7.27
N SER A 50 9.79 23.10 5.96
CA SER A 50 10.97 23.32 5.14
C SER A 50 11.76 24.48 5.78
N GLY A 51 12.96 24.18 6.27
CA GLY A 51 13.78 25.12 7.03
C GLY A 51 13.79 24.95 8.56
N LEU A 52 13.10 23.94 9.13
CA LEU A 52 13.12 23.64 10.57
C LEU A 52 13.83 22.34 10.95
N TYR A 53 14.28 21.55 9.98
CA TYR A 53 15.32 20.54 10.18
C TYR A 53 16.25 20.60 8.98
N GLY A 54 17.34 21.34 9.15
CA GLY A 54 18.27 21.67 8.07
C GLY A 54 17.62 22.53 7.01
N ARG A 55 17.92 23.83 6.98
CA ARG A 55 17.80 24.57 5.71
C ARG A 55 18.67 23.80 4.70
N SER A 56 18.16 23.50 3.51
CA SER A 56 19.11 23.38 2.39
C SER A 56 19.90 24.68 2.42
N GLY A 57 21.23 24.58 2.50
CA GLY A 57 22.06 25.77 2.44
C GLY A 57 21.61 26.57 1.22
N ALA A 58 21.35 27.86 1.40
CA ALA A 58 21.03 28.73 0.27
C ALA A 58 22.10 28.52 -0.82
N ALA A 59 21.74 28.60 -2.09
CA ALA A 59 22.73 28.45 -3.16
C ALA A 59 23.87 29.46 -2.92
N GLY A 60 25.10 28.96 -2.73
CA GLY A 60 26.28 29.76 -2.36
C GLY A 60 26.57 29.90 -0.85
N ALA A 61 25.85 29.17 0.02
CA ALA A 61 26.14 29.11 1.44
C ALA A 61 27.51 28.48 1.73
N ASP A 62 28.15 28.91 2.82
CA ASP A 62 29.42 28.36 3.30
C ASP A 62 29.32 26.84 3.56
N MET A 63 30.40 26.11 3.33
CA MET A 63 30.42 24.64 3.50
C MET A 63 30.08 24.19 4.93
N LEU A 64 30.27 25.07 5.93
CA LEU A 64 29.94 24.79 7.33
C LEU A 64 28.60 25.39 7.77
N ALA A 65 27.77 25.91 6.85
CA ALA A 65 26.48 26.51 7.19
C ALA A 65 25.56 25.56 7.99
N ASN A 66 25.55 24.26 7.66
CA ASN A 66 24.77 23.26 8.42
C ASN A 66 25.28 23.05 9.86
N ARG A 67 26.52 23.44 10.16
CA ARG A 67 27.14 23.34 11.48
C ARG A 67 27.07 24.65 12.27
N ASN A 68 26.57 25.74 11.68
CA ASN A 68 26.48 27.01 12.36
C ASN A 68 25.35 26.99 13.40
N PRO A 69 25.66 27.06 14.72
CA PRO A 69 24.67 26.97 15.79
C PRO A 69 23.60 28.07 15.72
N ASP A 70 23.93 29.24 15.18
CA ASP A 70 22.99 30.38 15.06
C ASP A 70 21.91 30.14 13.99
N THR A 71 22.15 29.19 13.08
CA THR A 71 21.23 28.82 12.00
C THR A 71 20.53 27.49 12.23
N GLN A 72 20.83 26.81 13.35
CA GLN A 72 20.13 25.59 13.72
C GLN A 72 18.69 25.91 14.13
N PRO A 73 17.76 24.98 13.88
CA PRO A 73 16.37 25.16 14.32
C PRO A 73 16.32 25.19 15.86
N LEU A 74 15.79 26.28 16.41
CA LEU A 74 15.65 26.49 17.86
C LEU A 74 14.31 25.98 18.41
N ILE A 75 13.59 25.15 17.65
CA ILE A 75 12.28 24.65 18.06
C ILE A 75 12.40 23.90 19.39
N SER A 76 11.60 24.31 20.36
CA SER A 76 11.59 23.67 21.67
C SER A 76 11.01 22.26 21.54
N ARG A 77 11.43 21.34 22.41
CA ARG A 77 10.89 19.97 22.43
C ARG A 77 9.36 19.96 22.52
N ASP A 78 8.78 20.94 23.22
CA ASP A 78 7.34 21.04 23.46
C ASP A 78 6.56 21.50 22.21
N GLU A 79 7.24 22.17 21.27
CA GLU A 79 6.68 22.57 19.97
C GLU A 79 6.80 21.48 18.89
N LEU A 80 7.56 20.40 19.16
CA LEU A 80 7.69 19.29 18.23
C LEU A 80 6.40 18.47 18.19
N LEU A 81 5.68 18.59 17.08
CA LEU A 81 4.54 17.73 16.78
C LEU A 81 5.03 16.30 16.60
N GLN A 82 4.58 15.40 17.46
CA GLN A 82 4.89 13.97 17.35
C GLN A 82 4.14 13.39 16.14
N VAL A 83 4.86 13.17 15.05
CA VAL A 83 4.34 12.42 13.90
C VAL A 83 4.46 10.93 14.23
N ARG A 84 3.35 10.20 14.12
CA ARG A 84 3.37 8.74 14.30
C ARG A 84 3.79 8.08 12.98
N MET A 85 4.49 6.97 13.09
CA MET A 85 4.71 6.09 11.94
C MET A 85 3.36 5.54 11.46
N ALA A 86 3.33 5.07 10.20
CA ALA A 86 2.17 4.37 9.67
C ALA A 86 1.72 3.25 10.64
N PRO A 87 0.40 3.07 10.84
CA PRO A 87 -0.10 2.01 11.69
C PRO A 87 0.40 0.65 11.20
N ARG A 88 0.76 -0.22 12.13
CA ARG A 88 1.20 -1.58 11.80
C ARG A 88 0.02 -2.37 11.25
N LEU A 89 0.26 -3.15 10.20
CA LEU A 89 -0.71 -4.13 9.72
C LEU A 89 -0.79 -5.30 10.72
N GLU A 90 -2.01 -5.74 11.03
CA GLU A 90 -2.25 -6.91 11.90
C GLU A 90 -1.79 -8.22 11.24
N SER A 91 -1.88 -8.31 9.91
CA SER A 91 -1.36 -9.43 9.11
C SER A 91 -0.98 -8.96 7.69
N LEU A 92 -0.09 -9.72 7.04
CA LEU A 92 0.29 -9.53 5.63
C LEU A 92 -0.62 -10.32 4.67
N ASP A 93 -1.50 -11.18 5.16
CA ASP A 93 -2.33 -12.03 4.30
C ASP A 93 -3.21 -11.21 3.35
N ASN A 94 -3.13 -11.57 2.07
CA ASN A 94 -3.85 -10.92 0.97
C ASN A 94 -3.56 -9.41 0.87
N LYS A 95 -2.39 -8.96 1.34
CA LYS A 95 -1.93 -7.56 1.23
C LYS A 95 -0.96 -7.39 0.08
N THR A 96 -0.90 -6.16 -0.45
CA THR A 96 0.04 -5.73 -1.47
C THR A 96 1.18 -4.94 -0.83
N ILE A 97 2.36 -5.54 -0.79
CA ILE A 97 3.59 -4.94 -0.25
C ILE A 97 4.48 -4.45 -1.38
N TYR A 98 4.76 -3.14 -1.39
CA TYR A 98 5.67 -2.55 -2.36
C TYR A 98 7.11 -2.59 -1.85
N LEU A 99 8.01 -3.16 -2.65
CA LEU A 99 9.44 -3.21 -2.42
C LEU A 99 10.08 -2.05 -3.19
N VAL A 100 10.40 -0.97 -2.48
CA VAL A 100 10.88 0.28 -3.08
C VAL A 100 12.39 0.33 -3.05
N ASP A 101 13.00 0.08 -4.20
CA ASP A 101 14.41 0.33 -4.43
C ASP A 101 14.66 1.82 -4.66
N VAL A 102 15.39 2.45 -3.75
CA VAL A 102 15.73 3.88 -3.83
C VAL A 102 17.06 4.15 -4.54
N GLY A 103 17.72 3.12 -5.09
CA GLY A 103 18.95 3.24 -5.88
C GLY A 103 20.24 2.98 -5.12
N PHE A 104 20.18 2.34 -3.96
CA PHE A 104 21.38 1.80 -3.32
C PHE A 104 21.91 0.59 -4.09
N ALA A 105 23.24 0.47 -4.17
CA ALA A 105 23.88 -0.64 -4.85
C ALA A 105 23.45 -1.98 -4.23
N GLY A 106 23.02 -2.93 -5.05
CA GLY A 106 22.54 -4.24 -4.61
C GLY A 106 21.07 -4.26 -4.13
N GLY A 107 20.38 -3.12 -4.11
CA GLY A 107 19.01 -3.02 -3.59
C GLY A 107 17.98 -3.77 -4.46
N THR A 108 18.14 -3.72 -5.79
CA THR A 108 17.26 -4.43 -6.73
C THR A 108 17.38 -5.94 -6.52
N GLU A 109 18.60 -6.48 -6.53
CA GLU A 109 18.90 -7.91 -6.42
C GLU A 109 18.40 -8.48 -5.08
N PHE A 110 18.59 -7.72 -3.99
CA PHE A 110 18.06 -8.08 -2.69
C PHE A 110 16.53 -8.20 -2.71
N PHE A 111 15.84 -7.27 -3.36
CA PHE A 111 14.38 -7.32 -3.43
C PHE A 111 13.84 -8.38 -4.38
N GLU A 112 14.59 -8.76 -5.41
CA GLU A 112 14.23 -9.92 -6.25
C GLU A 112 14.26 -11.21 -5.44
N GLU A 113 15.30 -11.43 -4.63
CA GLU A 113 15.38 -12.59 -3.73
C GLU A 113 14.31 -12.54 -2.62
N MET A 114 14.02 -11.36 -2.08
CA MET A 114 12.91 -11.18 -1.13
C MET A 114 11.57 -11.52 -1.77
N GLN A 115 11.31 -11.03 -2.98
CA GLN A 115 10.08 -11.33 -3.73
C GLN A 115 9.95 -12.82 -3.97
N LYS A 116 11.04 -13.50 -4.35
CA LYS A 116 11.07 -14.96 -4.49
C LYS A 116 10.72 -15.66 -3.18
N TRP A 117 11.34 -15.27 -2.07
CA TRP A 117 11.03 -15.83 -0.75
C TRP A 117 9.55 -15.68 -0.38
N PHE A 118 8.95 -14.51 -0.61
CA PHE A 118 7.51 -14.30 -0.39
C PHE A 118 6.66 -15.23 -1.24
N SER A 119 7.02 -15.42 -2.52
CA SER A 119 6.26 -16.31 -3.41
C SER A 119 6.28 -17.77 -2.95
N GLU A 120 7.37 -18.22 -2.33
CA GLU A 120 7.55 -19.60 -1.85
C GLU A 120 6.96 -19.82 -0.46
N ASN A 121 7.11 -18.86 0.45
CA ASN A 121 6.82 -19.03 1.88
C ASN A 121 5.53 -18.34 2.32
N MET A 122 5.08 -17.31 1.59
CA MET A 122 3.91 -16.50 1.91
C MET A 122 3.11 -16.13 0.64
N PRO A 123 2.58 -17.11 -0.10
CA PRO A 123 1.94 -16.88 -1.41
C PRO A 123 0.66 -16.04 -1.34
N SER A 124 0.06 -15.87 -0.15
CA SER A 124 -1.06 -14.95 0.08
C SER A 124 -0.62 -13.47 -0.01
N VAL A 125 0.66 -13.16 0.14
CA VAL A 125 1.20 -11.80 0.11
C VAL A 125 1.59 -11.45 -1.32
N LYS A 126 1.04 -10.36 -1.85
CA LYS A 126 1.43 -9.85 -3.16
C LYS A 126 2.59 -8.87 -2.99
N THR A 127 3.74 -9.16 -3.59
CA THR A 127 4.87 -8.22 -3.60
C THR A 127 5.00 -7.52 -4.95
N VAL A 128 5.38 -6.24 -4.94
CA VAL A 128 5.62 -5.44 -6.15
C VAL A 128 6.98 -4.75 -6.04
N LEU A 129 7.96 -5.20 -6.83
CA LEU A 129 9.23 -4.50 -6.97
C LEU A 129 8.99 -3.20 -7.74
N SER A 130 9.29 -2.06 -7.10
CA SER A 130 8.98 -0.74 -7.63
C SER A 130 10.14 0.22 -7.36
N PRO A 131 11.09 0.33 -8.29
CA PRO A 131 12.12 1.34 -8.23
C PRO A 131 11.58 2.76 -8.12
N LYS A 132 12.22 3.56 -7.30
CA LYS A 132 12.00 5.00 -7.26
C LYS A 132 12.44 5.61 -8.60
N PRO A 133 11.64 6.49 -9.23
CA PRO A 133 11.88 6.95 -10.61
C PRO A 133 13.27 7.54 -10.87
N ASP A 134 13.78 8.33 -9.94
CA ASP A 134 15.08 9.00 -10.02
C ASP A 134 16.25 8.15 -9.49
N ARG A 135 15.98 6.96 -8.93
CA ARG A 135 16.97 6.07 -8.29
C ARG A 135 17.96 6.80 -7.37
N ASN A 136 17.45 7.80 -6.66
CA ASN A 136 18.22 8.58 -5.73
C ASN A 136 17.43 8.74 -4.42
N PRO A 137 17.98 8.31 -3.27
CA PRO A 137 17.28 8.43 -1.99
C PRO A 137 17.11 9.89 -1.53
N PHE A 138 17.88 10.83 -2.10
CA PHE A 138 17.93 12.23 -1.68
C PHE A 138 17.02 13.16 -2.50
N VAL A 139 16.44 12.67 -3.60
CA VAL A 139 15.52 13.45 -4.43
C VAL A 139 14.09 13.15 -3.97
N ASP A 140 13.22 14.15 -3.91
CA ASP A 140 11.81 13.91 -3.59
C ASP A 140 11.01 13.44 -4.83
N SER A 141 10.03 12.55 -4.62
CA SER A 141 9.19 11.96 -5.68
C SER A 141 7.70 12.04 -5.32
N PRO A 142 7.09 13.24 -5.32
CA PRO A 142 5.74 13.45 -4.79
C PRO A 142 4.67 12.59 -5.49
N GLU A 143 4.74 12.45 -6.81
CA GLU A 143 3.78 11.63 -7.58
C GLU A 143 3.91 10.13 -7.24
N PHE A 144 5.12 9.67 -6.97
CA PHE A 144 5.39 8.29 -6.60
C PHE A 144 4.81 7.97 -5.21
N TRP A 145 4.91 8.90 -4.25
CA TRP A 145 4.30 8.75 -2.93
C TRP A 145 2.78 8.68 -2.98
N LEU A 146 2.15 9.47 -3.86
CA LEU A 146 0.71 9.39 -4.09
C LEU A 146 0.29 8.04 -4.67
N LEU A 147 1.10 7.48 -5.58
CA LEU A 147 0.85 6.14 -6.13
C LEU A 147 0.95 5.07 -5.05
N LEU A 148 2.00 5.08 -4.22
CA LEU A 148 2.16 4.12 -3.13
C LEU A 148 1.00 4.22 -2.13
N LYS A 149 0.58 5.45 -1.78
CA LYS A 149 -0.61 5.67 -0.95
C LYS A 149 -1.88 5.03 -1.50
N GLN A 150 -2.01 4.98 -2.82
CA GLN A 150 -3.20 4.44 -3.47
C GLN A 150 -3.19 2.92 -3.60
N LYS A 151 -2.02 2.32 -3.79
CA LYS A 151 -1.90 0.92 -4.22
C LYS A 151 -1.26 0.00 -3.18
N ALA A 152 -0.51 0.54 -2.23
CA ALA A 152 0.24 -0.24 -1.26
C ALA A 152 -0.53 -0.33 0.07
N ASP A 153 -0.65 -1.55 0.58
CA ASP A 153 -1.04 -1.79 1.98
C ASP A 153 0.16 -1.61 2.91
N GLY A 154 1.37 -1.87 2.40
CA GLY A 154 2.64 -1.72 3.11
C GLY A 154 3.80 -1.45 2.15
N VAL A 155 4.87 -0.86 2.66
CA VAL A 155 6.07 -0.50 1.88
C VAL A 155 7.32 -0.93 2.63
N VAL A 156 8.28 -1.50 1.90
CA VAL A 156 9.65 -1.77 2.36
C VAL A 156 10.60 -0.90 1.55
N PHE A 157 11.43 -0.09 2.21
CA PHE A 157 12.43 0.76 1.56
C PHE A 157 13.83 0.15 1.65
N GLY A 158 14.51 0.03 0.50
CA GLY A 158 15.87 -0.51 0.43
C GLY A 158 16.92 0.59 0.64
N VAL A 159 17.13 1.04 1.88
CA VAL A 159 17.96 2.21 2.21
C VAL A 159 19.45 1.91 2.47
N GLY A 160 19.94 0.72 2.13
CA GLY A 160 21.34 0.33 2.30
C GLY A 160 21.58 -1.16 2.10
N GLY A 161 22.86 -1.52 1.92
CA GLY A 161 23.37 -2.89 1.80
C GLY A 161 24.70 -3.03 2.54
#